data_AF-A0A931UQZ0-F1
#
_entry.id   AF-A0A931UQZ0-F1
#
_cell.length_a   1.000
_cell.length_b   1.000
_cell.length_c   1.000
_cell.angle_alpha   90.00
_cell.angle_beta   90.00
_cell.angle_gamma   90.00
#
_symmetry.space_group_name_H-M   'P 1'
#
loop_
_entity.id
_entity.type
_entity.pdbx_description
1 polymer ?
#
loop_
_entity_poly.entity_id
_entity_poly.type
_entity_poly.pdbx_seq_one_letter_code
_entity_poly.pdbx_strand_id
1 'polypeptide(L)'
;MRRKESARWGTVIGLVALLAFALPLQALAFECVARMKEANQALSQAEQAVFSVSDAKTKGQVSAYIAVAKQLSAEADTEHKDAAAKKSAEGHYRSAAKAKAAKALADMALAAASK
;
A
#
# COMPACT_ATOMS: atom_id res chain seq x y z
N MET A 1 31.03 32.21 32.99
CA MET A 1 30.88 31.80 31.58
C MET A 1 30.02 30.53 31.35
N ARG A 2 29.10 30.12 32.24
CA ARG A 2 28.36 28.84 32.13
C ARG A 2 26.96 28.87 31.48
N ARG A 3 26.51 30.01 30.93
CA ARG A 3 25.14 30.14 30.35
C ARG A 3 25.04 29.80 28.87
N LYS A 4 26.17 29.67 28.14
CA LYS A 4 26.18 29.44 26.68
C LYS A 4 26.09 27.96 26.30
N GLU A 5 26.46 27.04 27.19
CA GLU A 5 26.46 25.60 26.88
C GLU A 5 25.07 24.98 26.99
N SER A 6 24.28 25.33 28.01
CA SER A 6 22.91 24.82 28.20
C SER A 6 21.95 25.21 27.06
N ALA A 7 22.16 26.36 26.41
CA ALA A 7 21.41 26.75 25.23
C ALA A 7 21.71 25.85 24.01
N ARG A 8 22.97 25.44 23.82
CA ARG A 8 23.39 24.59 22.68
C ARG A 8 22.83 23.17 22.81
N TRP A 9 22.83 22.60 24.02
CA TRP A 9 22.21 21.29 24.26
C TRP A 9 20.68 21.33 24.12
N GLY A 10 20.03 22.42 24.57
CA GLY A 10 18.59 22.62 24.35
C GLY A 10 18.20 22.70 22.87
N THR A 11 19.01 23.38 22.04
CA THR A 11 18.79 23.43 20.58
C THR A 11 19.03 22.08 19.92
N VAL A 12 20.06 21.33 20.32
CA VAL A 12 20.34 19.99 19.77
C VAL A 12 19.22 19.00 20.13
N ILE A 13 18.77 18.98 21.39
CA ILE A 13 17.67 18.11 21.82
C ILE A 13 16.36 18.49 21.13
N GLY A 14 16.08 19.78 20.97
CA GLY A 14 14.93 20.27 20.22
C GLY A 14 14.95 19.87 18.75
N LEU A 15 16.11 19.91 18.10
CA LEU A 15 16.27 19.49 16.69
C LEU A 15 16.08 17.98 16.53
N VAL A 16 16.63 17.17 17.44
CA VAL A 16 16.49 15.70 17.44
C VAL A 16 15.03 15.29 17.66
N ALA A 17 14.31 15.97 18.56
CA ALA A 17 12.88 15.72 18.78
C ALA A 17 12.03 16.06 17.54
N LEU A 18 12.34 17.16 16.84
CA LEU A 18 11.67 17.55 15.59
C LEU A 18 11.93 16.58 14.45
N LEU A 19 13.17 16.09 14.31
CA LEU A 19 13.52 15.07 13.33
C LEU A 19 12.83 13.73 13.60
N ALA A 20 12.75 13.31 14.87
CA ALA A 20 12.07 12.08 15.25
C ALA A 20 10.56 12.10 14.95
N PHE A 21 9.91 13.28 14.98
CA PHE A 21 8.48 13.42 14.72
C PHE A 21 8.12 13.49 13.22
N ALA A 22 9.06 13.89 12.36
CA ALA A 22 8.81 14.07 10.92
C ALA A 22 9.01 12.79 10.09
N LEU A 23 9.85 11.86 10.55
CA LEU A 23 10.24 10.65 9.80
C LEU A 23 9.15 9.55 9.65
N PRO A 24 8.27 9.25 10.64
CA PRO A 24 7.41 8.06 10.55
C PRO A 24 6.32 8.17 9.48
N LEU A 25 5.85 9.38 9.17
CA LEU A 25 4.84 9.61 8.12
C LEU A 25 5.37 9.31 6.72
N GLN A 26 6.64 9.59 6.47
CA GLN A 26 7.26 9.35 5.16
C GLN A 26 7.46 7.85 4.93
N ALA A 27 7.90 7.10 5.94
CA ALA A 27 8.10 5.65 5.86
C ALA A 27 6.79 4.91 5.52
N LEU A 28 5.66 5.33 6.11
CA LEU A 28 4.34 4.75 5.84
C LEU A 28 3.86 5.01 4.41
N ALA A 29 4.13 6.20 3.88
CA ALA A 29 3.79 6.52 2.50
C ALA A 29 4.57 5.66 1.50
N PHE A 30 5.88 5.44 1.73
CA PHE A 30 6.70 4.57 0.89
C PHE A 30 6.22 3.12 0.90
N GLU A 31 5.89 2.56 2.07
CA GLU A 31 5.37 1.19 2.15
C GLU A 31 4.05 1.05 1.40
N CYS A 32 3.12 2.01 1.53
CA CYS A 32 1.85 1.98 0.79
C CYS A 32 2.07 1.89 -0.72
N VAL A 33 2.99 2.70 -1.26
CA VAL A 33 3.30 2.71 -2.69
C VAL A 33 3.87 1.38 -3.15
N ALA A 34 4.78 0.78 -2.37
CA ALA A 34 5.34 -0.53 -2.67
C ALA A 34 4.23 -1.61 -2.72
N ARG A 35 3.32 -1.63 -1.75
CA ARG A 35 2.20 -2.58 -1.71
C ARG A 35 1.24 -2.41 -2.88
N MET A 36 0.91 -1.17 -3.25
CA MET A 36 0.05 -0.89 -4.41
C MET A 36 0.72 -1.34 -5.71
N LYS A 37 2.04 -1.14 -5.84
CA LYS A 37 2.80 -1.62 -7.00
C LYS A 37 2.76 -3.15 -7.11
N GLU A 38 2.99 -3.86 -6.00
CA GLU A 38 2.89 -5.32 -5.95
C GLU A 38 1.49 -5.81 -6.32
N ALA A 39 0.45 -5.16 -5.79
CA ALA A 39 -0.95 -5.48 -6.10
C ALA A 39 -1.25 -5.29 -7.59
N ASN A 40 -0.82 -4.18 -8.18
CA ASN A 40 -1.02 -3.90 -9.61
C ASN A 40 -0.24 -4.86 -10.50
N GLN A 41 0.97 -5.25 -10.11
CA GLN A 41 1.74 -6.25 -10.84
C GLN A 41 1.04 -7.62 -10.83
N ALA A 42 0.55 -8.06 -9.66
CA ALA A 42 -0.19 -9.31 -9.53
C ALA A 42 -1.52 -9.26 -10.32
N LEU A 43 -2.24 -8.14 -10.26
CA LEU A 43 -3.45 -7.90 -11.05
C LEU A 43 -3.18 -8.04 -12.55
N SER A 44 -2.12 -7.40 -13.06
CA SER A 44 -1.77 -7.48 -14.48
C SER A 44 -1.45 -8.91 -14.93
N GLN A 45 -0.78 -9.69 -14.08
CA GLN A 45 -0.53 -11.12 -14.36
C GLN A 45 -1.85 -11.91 -14.36
N ALA A 46 -2.72 -11.67 -13.37
CA ALA A 46 -4.01 -12.35 -13.28
C ALA A 46 -4.92 -12.04 -14.48
N GLU A 47 -4.96 -10.78 -14.92
CA GLU A 47 -5.66 -10.35 -16.13
C GLU A 47 -5.13 -11.06 -17.38
N GLN A 48 -3.83 -11.26 -17.50
CA GLN A 48 -3.27 -12.01 -18.64
C GLN A 48 -3.63 -13.51 -18.54
N ALA A 49 -3.58 -14.07 -17.34
CA ALA A 49 -3.87 -15.49 -17.10
C ALA A 49 -5.34 -15.86 -17.35
N VAL A 50 -6.30 -14.92 -17.20
CA VAL A 50 -7.72 -15.22 -17.48
C VAL A 50 -7.96 -15.58 -18.95
N PHE A 51 -7.10 -15.10 -19.87
CA PHE A 51 -7.21 -15.42 -21.30
C PHE A 51 -6.78 -16.84 -21.62
N SER A 52 -5.92 -17.46 -20.80
CA SER A 52 -5.52 -18.86 -20.96
C SER A 52 -6.49 -19.87 -20.36
N VAL A 53 -7.51 -19.42 -19.61
CA VAL A 53 -8.52 -20.30 -19.02
C VAL A 53 -9.61 -20.63 -20.05
N SER A 54 -9.74 -21.91 -20.40
CA SER A 54 -10.74 -22.41 -21.36
C SER A 54 -12.08 -22.79 -20.71
N ASP A 55 -12.07 -23.28 -19.47
CA ASP A 55 -13.29 -23.65 -18.73
C ASP A 55 -14.08 -22.41 -18.30
N ALA A 56 -15.37 -22.36 -18.66
CA ALA A 56 -16.25 -21.23 -18.37
C ALA A 56 -16.45 -21.01 -16.86
N LYS A 57 -16.50 -22.08 -16.06
CA LYS A 57 -16.67 -21.98 -14.61
C LYS A 57 -15.44 -21.36 -13.96
N THR A 58 -14.26 -21.89 -14.29
CA THR A 58 -12.98 -21.39 -13.77
C THR A 58 -12.72 -19.96 -14.26
N LYS A 59 -13.01 -19.66 -15.54
CA LYS A 59 -12.88 -18.31 -16.09
C LYS A 59 -13.78 -17.30 -15.36
N GLY A 60 -15.02 -17.68 -15.05
CA GLY A 60 -15.93 -16.87 -14.25
C GLY A 60 -15.40 -16.59 -12.84
N GLN A 61 -14.87 -17.61 -12.16
CA GLN A 61 -14.27 -17.46 -10.83
C GLN A 61 -13.02 -16.54 -10.85
N VAL A 62 -12.10 -16.77 -11.79
CA VAL A 62 -10.90 -15.95 -11.98
C VAL A 62 -11.29 -14.49 -12.26
N SER A 63 -12.29 -14.28 -13.11
CA SER A 63 -12.78 -12.94 -13.45
C SER A 63 -13.40 -12.22 -12.24
N ALA A 64 -14.13 -12.95 -11.38
CA ALA A 64 -14.71 -12.40 -10.16
C ALA A 64 -13.61 -11.96 -9.17
N TYR A 65 -12.57 -12.77 -8.97
CA TYR A 65 -11.43 -12.39 -8.13
C TYR A 65 -10.70 -11.15 -8.67
N ILE A 66 -10.46 -11.09 -9.98
CA ILE A 66 -9.84 -9.92 -10.63
C ILE A 66 -10.70 -8.67 -10.45
N ALA A 67 -12.02 -8.78 -10.59
CA ALA A 67 -12.93 -7.65 -10.42
C ALA A 67 -12.87 -7.06 -9.01
N VAL A 68 -12.92 -7.91 -7.97
CA VAL A 68 -12.81 -7.46 -6.57
C VAL A 68 -11.41 -6.91 -6.28
N ALA A 69 -10.37 -7.57 -6.78
CA ALA A 69 -8.99 -7.09 -6.62
C ALA A 69 -8.78 -5.70 -7.24
N LYS A 70 -9.35 -5.43 -8.42
CA LYS A 70 -9.32 -4.10 -9.05
C LYS A 70 -10.01 -3.04 -8.21
N GLN A 71 -11.19 -3.35 -7.69
CA GLN A 71 -11.93 -2.44 -6.83
C GLN A 71 -11.10 -2.09 -5.58
N LEU A 72 -10.55 -3.09 -4.90
CA LEU A 72 -9.72 -2.87 -3.72
C LEU A 72 -8.44 -2.08 -4.04
N SER A 73 -7.83 -2.29 -5.20
CA SER A 73 -6.67 -1.50 -5.64
C SER A 73 -7.04 -0.03 -5.87
N ALA A 74 -8.18 0.25 -6.51
CA ALA A 74 -8.68 1.61 -6.70
C ALA A 74 -9.03 2.31 -5.38
N GLU A 75 -9.65 1.58 -4.45
CA GLU A 75 -9.92 2.08 -3.11
C GLU A 75 -8.62 2.33 -2.31
N ALA A 76 -7.60 1.47 -2.47
CA ALA A 76 -6.30 1.64 -1.84
C ALA A 76 -5.61 2.93 -2.32
N ASP A 77 -5.64 3.22 -3.63
CA ASP A 77 -5.08 4.45 -4.20
C ASP A 77 -5.83 5.69 -3.71
N THR A 78 -7.16 5.63 -3.64
CA THR A 78 -7.98 6.73 -3.11
C THR A 78 -7.64 6.99 -1.64
N GLU A 79 -7.59 5.95 -0.81
CA GLU A 79 -7.22 6.08 0.60
C GLU A 79 -5.77 6.55 0.78
N HIS A 80 -4.83 6.16 -0.10
CA HIS A 80 -3.45 6.65 -0.07
C HIS A 80 -3.38 8.15 -0.34
N LYS A 81 -4.06 8.62 -1.39
CA LYS A 81 -4.10 10.05 -1.76
C LYS A 81 -4.73 10.88 -0.65
N ASP A 82 -5.83 10.41 -0.08
CA ASP A 82 -6.47 11.05 1.07
C ASP A 82 -5.57 11.06 2.30
N ALA A 83 -4.87 9.96 2.59
CA ALA A 83 -3.93 9.84 3.69
C ALA A 83 -2.74 10.80 3.53
N ALA A 84 -2.19 10.91 2.33
CA ALA A 84 -1.10 11.82 2.02
C ALA A 84 -1.56 13.28 2.16
N ALA A 85 -2.74 13.63 1.63
CA ALA A 85 -3.30 14.97 1.73
C ALA A 85 -3.61 15.37 3.18
N LYS A 86 -4.16 14.45 3.98
CA LYS A 86 -4.56 14.66 5.38
C LYS A 86 -3.44 14.36 6.39
N LYS A 87 -2.26 13.91 5.92
CA LYS A 87 -1.14 13.40 6.75
C LYS A 87 -1.61 12.38 7.79
N SER A 88 -2.47 11.45 7.38
CA SER A 88 -3.09 10.47 8.26
C SER A 88 -2.36 9.13 8.19
N ALA A 89 -1.73 8.72 9.30
CA ALA A 89 -1.12 7.39 9.41
C ALA A 89 -2.17 6.27 9.27
N GLU A 90 -3.38 6.46 9.82
CA GLU A 90 -4.47 5.48 9.70
C GLU A 90 -4.91 5.27 8.26
N GLY A 91 -4.99 6.35 7.46
CA GLY A 91 -5.31 6.25 6.04
C GLY A 91 -4.24 5.45 5.26
N HIS A 92 -2.96 5.61 5.61
CA HIS A 92 -1.88 4.80 5.04
C HIS A 92 -2.03 3.31 5.42
N TYR A 93 -2.36 2.99 6.67
CA TYR A 93 -2.58 1.59 7.07
C TYR A 93 -3.77 0.94 6.34
N ARG A 94 -4.88 1.66 6.19
CA ARG A 94 -6.05 1.13 5.47
C ARG A 94 -5.76 0.92 3.98
N SER A 95 -5.10 1.89 3.34
CA SER A 95 -4.62 1.76 1.96
C SER A 95 -3.71 0.53 1.79
N ALA A 96 -2.71 0.35 2.66
CA ALA A 96 -1.82 -0.79 2.61
C ALA A 96 -2.55 -2.13 2.81
N ALA A 97 -3.53 -2.19 3.72
CA ALA A 97 -4.35 -3.37 3.94
C ALA A 97 -5.18 -3.73 2.69
N LYS A 98 -5.79 -2.73 2.03
CA LYS A 98 -6.54 -2.94 0.79
C LYS A 98 -5.65 -3.36 -0.37
N ALA A 99 -4.46 -2.76 -0.51
CA ALA A 99 -3.48 -3.18 -1.50
C ALA A 99 -3.03 -4.64 -1.28
N LYS A 100 -2.80 -5.04 -0.02
CA LYS A 100 -2.49 -6.44 0.32
C LYS A 100 -3.64 -7.39 -0.01
N ALA A 101 -4.88 -7.00 0.27
CA ALA A 101 -6.06 -7.80 -0.07
C ALA A 101 -6.24 -7.93 -1.59
N ALA A 102 -6.06 -6.84 -2.33
CA ALA A 102 -6.07 -6.84 -3.80
C ALA A 102 -5.03 -7.80 -4.37
N LYS A 103 -3.79 -7.75 -3.85
CA LYS A 103 -2.73 -8.69 -4.23
C LYS A 103 -3.13 -10.14 -3.94
N ALA A 104 -3.63 -10.43 -2.74
CA ALA A 104 -4.02 -11.80 -2.36
C ALA A 104 -5.13 -12.36 -3.28
N LEU A 105 -6.10 -11.54 -3.66
CA LEU A 105 -7.15 -11.95 -4.60
C LEU A 105 -6.60 -12.15 -6.02
N ALA A 106 -5.67 -11.31 -6.47
CA ALA A 106 -4.99 -11.51 -7.75
C ALA A 106 -4.14 -12.80 -7.74
N ASP A 107 -3.44 -13.09 -6.65
CA ASP A 107 -2.70 -14.36 -6.46
C ASP A 107 -3.65 -15.56 -6.45
N MET A 108 -4.82 -15.45 -5.82
CA MET A 108 -5.86 -16.49 -5.87
C MET A 108 -6.41 -16.68 -7.29
N ALA A 109 -6.57 -15.59 -8.05
CA ALA A 109 -6.98 -15.66 -9.45
C ALA A 109 -5.92 -16.39 -10.30
N LEU A 110 -4.64 -16.11 -10.10
CA LEU A 110 -3.52 -16.81 -10.75
C LEU A 110 -3.49 -18.30 -10.38
N ALA A 111 -3.65 -18.61 -9.09
CA ALA A 111 -3.69 -19.99 -8.60
C ALA A 111 -4.90 -20.78 -9.10
N ALA A 112 -6.02 -20.11 -9.37
CA ALA A 112 -7.20 -20.71 -9.98
C ALA A 112 -7.04 -20.89 -11.50
N ALA A 113 -6.39 -19.95 -12.18
CA ALA A 113 -6.14 -20.00 -13.62
C ALA A 113 -5.09 -21.05 -14.04
N SER A 114 -4.30 -21.56 -13.09
CA SER A 114 -3.25 -22.56 -13.30
C SER A 114 -3.66 -23.99 -12.93
N LYS A 115 -4.93 -24.20 -12.56
CA LYS A 115 -5.54 -25.51 -12.31
C LYS A 115 -6.25 -26.03 -13.56
#